data_AF-A0A0H2Z2L3-F1
#
_entry.id   AF-A0A0H2Z2L3-F1
#
_cell.length_a   1.000
_cell.length_b   1.000
_cell.length_c   1.000
_cell.angle_alpha   90.00
_cell.angle_beta   90.00
_cell.angle_gamma   90.00
#
_symmetry.space_group_name_H-M   'P 1'
#
loop_
_entity.id
_entity.type
_entity.pdbx_description
1 polymer ?
#
loop_
_entity_poly.entity_id
_entity_poly.type
_entity_poly.pdbx_seq_one_letter_code
_entity_poly.pdbx_strand_id
1 'polypeptide(L)'
;MRIRSLDDAATTEETLLTLALTPLVKELKALECNKESQISKVKAALVKAVNEIAEPHQERFSSISRQIQTGFQHVFPALGVQLSVEMNPPELKIDNLLKQGSGLLVKEAAGNSRIGQQGTGARRALFWAMLQVHNEISRQNEKREALLKSFREQLKKEVRKNVKSENINLLKQQIDAIENGAPVPEDTDDPALPGYILLMDEPENALHPMAARAAQAHLYELGKHPDWQVLLTTHSPYFINPLEDHTTIARMQRSTDGKSLSPRLYVADEANFSLDEKDNLQALQLTDIGFAEIFFGSYPIIVEGDTEHAAFISAITKEKHEMSGKVSIVRARGKAVLVPLIKMLNHFKADFGIVHDIDWPYRRDGSNNGSWTLNTIIRNEIIKCRNNGKKVYHRWSAPDFERFLGGEELGKDKPYTAFNRISRDEKLKEKIQNLIINLFEGECYDPDDFEPDDDFNAQLMEQLKIWAKNNGESDNVRVMGC
;
A
#
# COMPACT_ATOMS: atom_id res chain seq x y z
N MET A 1 6.79 2.56 -13.40
CA MET A 1 6.00 3.78 -13.75
C MET A 1 5.61 4.49 -12.46
N ARG A 2 5.58 5.83 -12.41
CA ARG A 2 5.22 6.59 -11.18
C ARG A 2 3.85 7.24 -11.36
N ILE A 3 2.99 7.10 -10.35
CA ILE A 3 1.65 7.70 -10.30
C ILE A 3 1.66 8.78 -9.22
N ARG A 4 1.34 10.02 -9.60
CA ARG A 4 1.26 11.14 -8.66
C ARG A 4 -0.15 11.24 -8.09
N SER A 5 -0.27 11.90 -6.94
CA SER A 5 -1.54 12.04 -6.22
C SER A 5 -2.54 12.98 -6.92
N LEU A 6 -2.08 13.91 -7.77
CA LEU A 6 -2.86 15.04 -8.29
C LEU A 6 -2.80 15.20 -9.82
N ASP A 7 -2.53 14.13 -10.57
CA ASP A 7 -2.59 14.22 -12.04
C ASP A 7 -4.01 14.61 -12.49
N ASP A 8 -4.10 15.50 -13.48
CA ASP A 8 -5.39 16.05 -13.91
C ASP A 8 -6.20 15.03 -14.76
N ALA A 9 -7.48 15.35 -15.01
CA ALA A 9 -8.36 14.46 -15.77
C ALA A 9 -7.83 14.16 -17.18
N ALA A 10 -7.29 15.18 -17.84
CA ALA A 10 -6.91 15.13 -19.25
C ALA A 10 -5.66 14.29 -19.45
N THR A 11 -4.65 14.50 -18.60
CA THR A 11 -3.41 13.70 -18.57
C THR A 11 -3.69 12.24 -18.25
N THR A 12 -4.61 11.98 -17.31
CA THR A 12 -5.04 10.61 -16.98
C THR A 12 -5.70 9.94 -18.18
N GLU A 13 -6.67 10.61 -18.81
CA GLU A 13 -7.38 10.08 -19.99
C GLU A 13 -6.43 9.85 -21.17
N GLU A 14 -5.53 10.79 -21.46
CA GLU A 14 -4.55 10.65 -22.53
C GLU A 14 -3.64 9.43 -22.30
N THR A 15 -3.18 9.25 -21.06
CA THR A 15 -2.32 8.12 -20.72
C THR A 15 -3.07 6.80 -20.87
N LEU A 16 -4.32 6.74 -20.39
CA LEU A 16 -5.16 5.54 -20.51
C LEU A 16 -5.48 5.19 -21.98
N LEU A 17 -5.80 6.19 -22.80
CA LEU A 17 -5.99 5.99 -24.23
C LEU A 17 -4.71 5.52 -24.91
N THR A 18 -3.55 6.07 -24.52
CA THR A 18 -2.26 5.61 -25.02
C THR A 18 -2.06 4.12 -24.69
N LEU A 19 -2.28 3.72 -23.44
CA LEU A 19 -2.14 2.32 -22.99
C LEU A 19 -3.09 1.38 -23.75
N ALA A 20 -4.35 1.77 -23.91
CA ALA A 20 -5.37 0.97 -24.58
C ALA A 20 -5.15 0.85 -26.10
N LEU A 21 -4.72 1.93 -26.76
CA LEU A 21 -4.59 1.99 -28.21
C LEU A 21 -3.22 1.52 -28.71
N THR A 22 -2.21 1.38 -27.85
CA THR A 22 -0.84 0.98 -28.23
C THR A 22 -0.79 -0.27 -29.13
N PRO A 23 -1.49 -1.37 -28.83
CA PRO A 23 -1.49 -2.56 -29.68
C PRO A 23 -2.01 -2.28 -31.09
N LEU A 24 -3.14 -1.58 -31.19
CA LEU A 24 -3.76 -1.21 -32.47
C LEU A 24 -2.88 -0.24 -33.27
N VAL A 25 -2.24 0.73 -32.60
CA VAL A 25 -1.30 1.66 -33.25
C VAL A 25 -0.10 0.91 -33.82
N LYS A 26 0.44 -0.09 -33.11
CA LYS A 26 1.55 -0.93 -33.60
C LYS A 26 1.14 -1.68 -34.88
N GLU A 27 -0.06 -2.26 -34.89
CA GLU A 27 -0.61 -2.99 -36.04
C GLU A 27 -0.85 -2.08 -37.25
N LEU A 28 -1.49 -0.93 -37.04
CA LEU A 28 -1.77 0.03 -38.12
C LEU A 28 -0.49 0.63 -38.72
N LYS A 29 0.53 0.89 -37.91
CA LYS A 29 1.86 1.34 -38.41
C LYS A 29 2.55 0.24 -39.23
N ALA A 30 2.42 -1.02 -38.84
CA ALA A 30 2.95 -2.13 -39.63
C ALA A 30 2.25 -2.25 -41.00
N LEU A 31 0.93 -2.03 -41.02
CA LEU A 31 0.15 -1.97 -42.26
C LEU A 31 0.51 -0.76 -43.13
N GLU A 32 0.81 0.40 -42.54
CA GLU A 32 1.26 1.58 -43.30
C GLU A 32 2.57 1.31 -44.06
N CYS A 33 3.51 0.57 -43.46
CA CYS A 33 4.76 0.18 -44.12
C CYS A 33 4.58 -0.87 -45.23
N ASN A 34 3.46 -1.60 -45.24
CA ASN A 34 3.17 -2.60 -46.26
C ASN A 34 2.50 -1.95 -47.47
N LYS A 35 3.22 -1.91 -48.60
CA LYS A 35 2.75 -1.30 -49.87
C LYS A 35 1.46 -1.92 -50.41
N GLU A 36 1.15 -3.17 -50.07
CA GLU A 36 -0.07 -3.85 -50.53
C GLU A 36 -1.28 -3.63 -49.63
N SER A 37 -1.08 -3.03 -48.46
CA SER A 37 -2.16 -2.77 -47.50
C SER A 37 -3.18 -1.79 -48.06
N GLN A 38 -4.42 -1.91 -47.58
CA GLN A 38 -5.48 -0.96 -47.91
C GLN A 38 -5.12 0.47 -47.46
N ILE A 39 -4.43 0.62 -46.32
CA ILE A 39 -4.01 1.93 -45.79
C ILE A 39 -3.01 2.60 -46.74
N SER A 40 -2.01 1.87 -47.22
CA SER A 40 -1.04 2.39 -48.19
C SER A 40 -1.71 2.78 -49.51
N LYS A 41 -2.68 1.98 -49.98
CA LYS A 41 -3.46 2.26 -51.20
C LYS A 41 -4.31 3.52 -51.06
N VAL A 42 -4.99 3.71 -49.92
CA VAL A 42 -5.79 4.91 -49.64
C VAL A 42 -4.90 6.16 -49.55
N LYS A 43 -3.73 6.06 -48.93
CA LYS A 43 -2.73 7.15 -48.88
C LYS A 43 -2.28 7.57 -50.28
N ALA A 44 -2.00 6.60 -51.14
CA ALA A 44 -1.66 6.87 -52.54
C ALA A 44 -2.82 7.51 -53.31
N ALA A 45 -4.06 7.06 -53.07
CA ALA A 45 -5.25 7.64 -53.67
C ALA A 45 -5.48 9.10 -53.22
N LEU A 46 -5.23 9.42 -51.95
CA LEU A 46 -5.34 10.79 -51.42
C LEU A 46 -4.31 11.73 -52.07
N VAL A 47 -3.05 11.30 -52.19
CA VAL A 47 -2.01 12.07 -52.90
C VAL A 47 -2.43 12.33 -54.34
N LYS A 48 -2.97 11.31 -55.00
CA LYS A 48 -3.46 11.43 -56.37
C LYS A 48 -4.58 12.48 -56.48
N ALA A 49 -5.59 12.39 -55.61
CA ALA A 49 -6.72 13.33 -55.61
C ALA A 49 -6.28 14.79 -55.35
N VAL A 50 -5.34 15.00 -54.43
CA VAL A 50 -4.83 16.36 -54.16
C VAL A 50 -4.01 16.91 -55.32
N ASN A 51 -3.19 16.07 -55.97
CA ASN A 51 -2.43 16.49 -57.14
C ASN A 51 -3.35 16.79 -58.34
N GLU A 52 -4.42 16.02 -58.54
CA GLU A 52 -5.47 16.30 -59.55
C GLU A 52 -6.18 17.65 -59.28
N ILE A 53 -6.41 18.01 -58.00
CA ILE A 53 -6.97 19.32 -57.64
C ILE A 53 -5.95 20.46 -57.81
N ALA A 54 -4.66 20.18 -57.63
CA ALA A 54 -3.60 21.18 -57.79
C ALA A 54 -3.28 21.50 -59.26
N GLU A 55 -3.57 20.56 -60.18
CA GLU A 55 -3.25 20.64 -61.61
C GLU A 55 -3.81 21.91 -62.30
N PRO A 56 -5.09 22.28 -62.13
CA PRO A 56 -5.65 23.50 -62.72
C PRO A 56 -5.06 24.79 -62.15
N HIS A 57 -4.40 24.73 -60.99
CA HIS A 57 -3.78 25.88 -60.34
C HIS A 57 -2.31 26.09 -60.74
N GLN A 58 -1.71 25.19 -61.53
CA GLN A 58 -0.31 25.30 -61.95
C GLN A 58 0.00 26.57 -62.75
N GLU A 59 -0.92 27.05 -63.58
CA GLU A 59 -0.73 28.32 -64.30
C GLU A 59 -0.65 29.51 -63.33
N ARG A 60 -1.51 29.52 -62.30
CA ARG A 60 -1.48 30.53 -61.25
C ARG A 60 -0.16 30.46 -60.46
N PHE A 61 0.30 29.26 -60.09
CA PHE A 61 1.58 29.08 -59.41
C PHE A 61 2.77 29.52 -60.28
N SER A 62 2.73 29.26 -61.58
CA SER A 62 3.74 29.69 -62.55
C SER A 62 3.82 31.21 -62.67
N SER A 63 2.66 31.89 -62.68
CA SER A 63 2.58 33.35 -62.67
C SER A 63 3.18 33.95 -61.38
N ILE A 64 2.86 33.37 -60.23
CA ILE A 64 3.43 33.76 -58.93
C ILE A 64 4.95 33.53 -58.92
N SER A 65 5.42 32.38 -59.40
CA SER A 65 6.86 32.07 -59.50
C SER A 65 7.58 33.11 -60.36
N ARG A 66 6.99 33.54 -61.48
CA ARG A 66 7.55 34.58 -62.35
C ARG A 66 7.62 35.95 -61.67
N GLN A 67 6.59 36.33 -60.90
CA GLN A 67 6.61 37.57 -60.13
C GLN A 67 7.69 37.55 -59.04
N ILE A 68 7.77 36.46 -58.28
CA ILE A 68 8.81 36.26 -57.26
C ILE A 68 10.20 36.29 -57.89
N GLN A 69 10.37 35.60 -59.02
CA GLN A 69 11.65 35.55 -59.73
C GLN A 69 12.06 36.93 -60.25
N THR A 70 11.11 37.72 -60.78
CA THR A 70 11.39 39.09 -61.20
C THR A 70 11.91 39.92 -60.03
N GLY A 71 11.26 39.88 -58.87
CA GLY A 71 11.73 40.59 -57.67
C GLY A 71 13.09 40.08 -57.15
N PHE A 72 13.30 38.77 -57.16
CA PHE A 72 14.54 38.15 -56.67
C PHE A 72 15.75 38.45 -57.57
N GLN A 73 15.57 38.45 -58.89
CA GLN A 73 16.63 38.75 -59.86
C GLN A 73 17.12 40.19 -59.84
N HIS A 74 16.35 41.13 -59.28
CA HIS A 74 16.82 42.49 -59.02
C HIS A 74 17.94 42.55 -57.97
N VAL A 75 18.00 41.55 -57.06
CA VAL A 75 19.03 41.47 -56.01
C VAL A 75 20.12 40.45 -56.39
N PHE A 76 19.75 39.33 -57.01
CA PHE A 76 20.67 38.26 -57.42
C PHE A 76 20.47 37.88 -58.90
N PRO A 77 21.17 38.54 -59.84
CA PRO A 77 20.89 38.41 -61.28
C PRO A 77 21.11 37.02 -61.88
N ALA A 78 21.97 36.21 -61.26
CA ALA A 78 22.35 34.88 -61.76
C ALA A 78 21.53 33.72 -61.18
N LEU A 79 20.58 33.98 -60.27
CA LEU A 79 19.80 32.95 -59.60
C LEU A 79 18.33 32.99 -60.04
N GLY A 80 17.71 31.82 -60.18
CA GLY A 80 16.30 31.65 -60.52
C GLY A 80 15.48 31.14 -59.34
N VAL A 81 14.16 31.33 -59.38
CA VAL A 81 13.22 30.84 -58.36
C VAL A 81 12.10 30.06 -59.02
N GLN A 82 12.03 28.77 -58.70
CA GLN A 82 10.96 27.88 -59.17
C GLN A 82 10.08 27.45 -57.99
N LEU A 83 8.77 27.69 -58.11
CA LEU A 83 7.78 27.22 -57.16
C LEU A 83 7.22 25.87 -57.60
N SER A 84 7.61 24.79 -56.93
CA SER A 84 7.02 23.45 -57.10
C SER A 84 5.92 23.21 -56.07
N VAL A 85 4.71 22.88 -56.51
CA VAL A 85 3.58 22.53 -55.63
C VAL A 85 3.21 21.08 -55.89
N GLU A 86 3.70 20.18 -55.03
CA GLU A 86 3.39 18.76 -55.05
C GLU A 86 3.10 18.30 -53.62
N MET A 87 2.12 17.41 -53.46
CA MET A 87 1.88 16.79 -52.16
C MET A 87 2.73 15.53 -52.02
N ASN A 88 3.67 15.56 -51.08
CA ASN A 88 4.36 14.35 -50.63
C ASN A 88 3.38 13.43 -49.87
N PRO A 89 3.61 12.10 -49.85
CA PRO A 89 2.78 11.17 -49.08
C PRO A 89 2.69 11.62 -47.61
N PRO A 90 1.48 11.90 -47.10
CA PRO A 90 1.33 12.52 -45.78
C PRO A 90 1.70 11.53 -44.69
N GLU A 91 2.51 11.93 -43.72
CA GLU A 91 2.72 11.12 -42.52
C GLU A 91 1.41 11.05 -41.73
N LEU A 92 0.85 9.85 -41.58
CA LEU A 92 -0.36 9.65 -40.78
C LEU A 92 0.05 9.56 -39.32
N LYS A 93 -0.24 10.60 -38.55
CA LYS A 93 -0.12 10.56 -37.07
C LYS A 93 -1.28 9.74 -36.49
N ILE A 94 -1.27 8.43 -36.75
CA ILE A 94 -2.35 7.48 -36.42
C ILE A 94 -2.69 7.52 -34.92
N ASP A 95 -1.68 7.71 -34.07
CA ASP A 95 -1.86 7.84 -32.63
C ASP A 95 -2.76 9.04 -32.28
N ASN A 96 -2.49 10.21 -32.85
CA ASN A 96 -3.27 11.43 -32.61
C ASN A 96 -4.68 11.31 -33.18
N LEU A 97 -4.82 10.74 -34.38
CA LEU A 97 -6.12 10.56 -35.02
C LEU A 97 -7.03 9.64 -34.20
N LEU A 98 -6.49 8.52 -33.70
CA LEU A 98 -7.25 7.61 -32.85
C LEU A 98 -7.57 8.25 -31.50
N LYS A 99 -6.62 8.94 -30.86
CA LYS A 99 -6.86 9.64 -29.60
C LYS A 99 -7.95 10.70 -29.71
N GLN A 100 -8.00 11.44 -30.82
CA GLN A 100 -9.02 12.48 -31.04
C GLN A 100 -10.43 11.89 -31.22
N GLY A 101 -10.55 10.71 -31.83
CA GLY A 101 -11.83 10.03 -32.04
C GLY A 101 -12.24 9.09 -30.90
N SER A 102 -11.32 8.76 -30.00
CA SER A 102 -11.55 7.79 -28.92
C SER A 102 -11.76 8.51 -27.59
N GLY A 103 -12.59 7.90 -26.73
CA GLY A 103 -12.80 8.36 -25.37
C GLY A 103 -13.21 7.18 -24.51
N LEU A 104 -12.90 7.27 -23.21
CA LEU A 104 -13.27 6.24 -22.24
C LEU A 104 -14.56 6.67 -21.53
N LEU A 105 -15.52 5.76 -21.51
CA LEU A 105 -16.82 5.96 -20.89
C LEU A 105 -16.97 5.04 -19.68
N VAL A 106 -17.44 5.59 -18.58
CA VAL A 106 -17.83 4.84 -17.38
C VAL A 106 -19.34 4.65 -17.42
N LYS A 107 -19.79 3.41 -17.26
CA LYS A 107 -21.21 3.07 -17.27
C LYS A 107 -21.76 3.18 -15.84
N GLU A 108 -22.77 4.03 -15.68
CA GLU A 108 -23.49 4.26 -14.43
C GLU A 108 -24.97 3.91 -14.59
N ALA A 109 -25.69 3.84 -13.47
CA ALA A 109 -27.14 3.60 -13.49
C ALA A 109 -27.92 4.70 -14.25
N ALA A 110 -27.43 5.93 -14.21
CA ALA A 110 -28.05 7.09 -14.87
C ALA A 110 -27.61 7.28 -16.33
N GLY A 111 -26.67 6.48 -16.84
CA GLY A 111 -26.13 6.59 -18.20
C GLY A 111 -24.61 6.46 -18.25
N ASN A 112 -24.02 6.87 -19.38
CA ASN A 112 -22.57 6.86 -19.55
C ASN A 112 -22.00 8.25 -19.24
N SER A 113 -20.89 8.28 -18.51
CA SER A 113 -20.14 9.48 -18.16
C SER A 113 -18.71 9.39 -18.69
N ARG A 114 -18.09 10.55 -18.96
CA ARG A 114 -16.67 10.60 -19.37
C ARG A 114 -15.76 10.48 -18.16
N ILE A 115 -14.51 10.05 -18.37
CA ILE A 115 -13.49 10.03 -17.31
C ILE A 115 -13.36 11.38 -16.61
N GLY A 116 -13.38 12.50 -17.35
CA GLY A 116 -13.29 13.83 -16.75
C GLY A 116 -14.45 14.22 -15.83
N GLN A 117 -15.58 13.51 -15.91
CA GLN A 117 -16.73 13.71 -15.02
C GLN A 117 -16.67 12.82 -13.77
N GLN A 118 -15.72 11.89 -13.71
CA GLN A 118 -15.53 11.00 -12.57
C GLN A 118 -14.76 11.69 -11.45
N GLY A 119 -15.10 11.32 -10.21
CA GLY A 119 -14.30 11.70 -9.04
C GLY A 119 -12.86 11.21 -9.16
N THR A 120 -11.92 11.90 -8.53
CA THR A 120 -10.48 11.56 -8.54
C THR A 120 -10.23 10.10 -8.14
N GLY A 121 -10.93 9.59 -7.12
CA GLY A 121 -10.79 8.19 -6.71
C GLY A 121 -11.10 7.17 -7.81
N ALA A 122 -12.22 7.34 -8.52
CA ALA A 122 -12.62 6.44 -9.61
C ALA A 122 -11.65 6.52 -10.80
N ARG A 123 -11.16 7.73 -11.14
CA ARG A 123 -10.14 7.92 -12.18
C ARG A 123 -8.84 7.17 -11.85
N ARG A 124 -8.39 7.25 -10.60
CA ARG A 124 -7.18 6.55 -10.12
C ARG A 124 -7.36 5.03 -10.13
N ALA A 125 -8.48 4.53 -9.63
CA ALA A 125 -8.78 3.10 -9.65
C ALA A 125 -8.81 2.53 -11.07
N LEU A 126 -9.45 3.23 -12.02
CA LEU A 126 -9.46 2.84 -13.43
C LEU A 126 -8.05 2.85 -14.03
N PHE A 127 -7.24 3.85 -13.68
CA PHE A 127 -5.86 3.94 -14.14
C PHE A 127 -5.03 2.71 -13.73
N TRP A 128 -5.13 2.27 -12.48
CA TRP A 128 -4.41 1.11 -11.98
C TRP A 128 -4.85 -0.17 -12.67
N ALA A 129 -6.15 -0.36 -12.82
CA ALA A 129 -6.71 -1.53 -13.50
C ALA A 129 -6.22 -1.62 -14.96
N MET A 130 -6.23 -0.50 -15.70
CA MET A 130 -5.76 -0.48 -17.09
C MET A 130 -4.24 -0.69 -17.18
N LEU A 131 -3.47 -0.13 -16.26
CA LEU A 131 -2.02 -0.30 -16.23
C LEU A 131 -1.63 -1.76 -15.92
N GLN A 132 -2.35 -2.41 -14.99
CA GLN A 132 -2.18 -3.83 -14.71
C GLN A 132 -2.43 -4.68 -15.96
N VAL A 133 -3.60 -4.51 -16.59
CA VAL A 133 -3.97 -5.24 -17.81
C VAL A 133 -2.97 -4.97 -18.94
N HIS A 134 -2.54 -3.72 -19.10
CA HIS A 134 -1.57 -3.35 -20.14
C HIS A 134 -0.21 -4.03 -19.94
N ASN A 135 0.28 -4.10 -18.70
CA ASN A 135 1.56 -4.75 -18.39
C ASN A 135 1.46 -6.28 -18.54
N GLU A 136 0.32 -6.88 -18.16
CA GLU A 136 0.06 -8.30 -18.39
C GLU A 136 0.07 -8.64 -19.89
N ILE A 137 -0.65 -7.87 -20.71
CA ILE A 137 -0.68 -8.03 -22.17
C ILE A 137 0.72 -7.82 -22.76
N SER A 138 1.43 -6.77 -22.34
CA SER A 138 2.78 -6.48 -22.84
C SER A 138 3.75 -7.60 -22.51
N ARG A 139 3.70 -8.16 -21.30
CA ARG A 139 4.54 -9.30 -20.91
C ARG A 139 4.20 -10.56 -21.70
N GLN A 140 2.92 -10.87 -21.88
CA GLN A 140 2.51 -12.02 -22.70
C GLN A 140 3.04 -11.88 -24.13
N ASN A 141 3.00 -10.65 -24.69
CA ASN A 141 3.58 -10.37 -25.99
C ASN A 141 5.10 -10.52 -26.02
N GLU A 142 5.81 -10.02 -25.00
CA GLU A 142 7.28 -10.16 -24.90
C GLU A 142 7.70 -11.63 -24.78
N LYS A 143 7.03 -12.42 -23.92
CA LYS A 143 7.26 -13.86 -23.79
C LYS A 143 7.04 -14.57 -25.12
N ARG A 144 5.96 -14.23 -25.82
CA ARG A 144 5.62 -14.78 -27.14
C ARG A 144 6.67 -14.41 -28.19
N GLU A 145 7.08 -13.15 -28.25
CA GLU A 145 8.12 -12.69 -29.18
C GLU A 145 9.48 -13.34 -28.88
N ALA A 146 9.86 -13.50 -27.61
CA ALA A 146 11.09 -14.17 -27.19
C ALA A 146 11.09 -15.66 -27.59
N LEU A 147 9.98 -16.37 -27.34
CA LEU A 147 9.82 -17.76 -27.74
C LEU A 147 9.87 -17.93 -29.26
N LEU A 148 9.16 -17.07 -30.01
CA LEU A 148 9.20 -17.05 -31.47
C LEU A 148 10.62 -16.79 -31.99
N LYS A 149 11.37 -15.87 -31.38
CA LYS A 149 12.76 -15.59 -31.76
C LYS A 149 13.64 -16.83 -31.53
N SER A 150 13.51 -17.49 -30.39
CA SER A 150 14.22 -18.74 -30.06
C SER A 150 13.93 -19.83 -31.09
N PHE A 151 12.65 -20.10 -31.39
CA PHE A 151 12.26 -21.11 -32.38
C PHE A 151 12.71 -20.77 -33.80
N ARG A 152 12.64 -19.49 -34.20
CA ARG A 152 13.16 -19.04 -35.50
C ARG A 152 14.69 -19.21 -35.61
N GLU A 153 15.43 -19.00 -34.53
CA GLU A 153 16.88 -19.26 -34.50
C GLU A 153 17.21 -20.75 -34.55
N GLN A 154 16.46 -21.58 -33.82
CA GLN A 154 16.59 -23.05 -33.88
C GLN A 154 16.28 -23.56 -35.29
N LEU A 155 15.20 -23.08 -35.91
CA LEU A 155 14.83 -23.40 -37.29
C LEU A 155 15.97 -23.03 -38.26
N LYS A 156 16.57 -21.83 -38.13
CA LYS A 156 17.71 -21.42 -38.95
C LYS A 156 18.92 -22.35 -38.77
N LYS A 157 19.20 -22.82 -37.55
CA LYS A 157 20.30 -23.74 -37.25
C LYS A 157 20.06 -25.13 -37.83
N GLU A 158 18.85 -25.67 -37.68
CA GLU A 158 18.45 -26.98 -38.22
C GLU A 158 18.44 -27.00 -39.76
N VAL A 159 17.92 -25.94 -40.40
CA VAL A 159 17.96 -25.77 -41.86
C VAL A 159 19.40 -25.71 -42.37
N ARG A 160 20.35 -25.09 -41.64
CA ARG A 160 21.77 -25.06 -42.00
C ARG A 160 22.48 -26.40 -41.81
N LYS A 161 22.02 -27.25 -40.89
CA LYS A 161 22.64 -28.55 -40.59
C LYS A 161 22.20 -29.68 -41.53
N ASN A 162 21.22 -29.47 -42.43
CA ASN A 162 20.67 -30.51 -43.31
C ASN A 162 20.16 -31.76 -42.55
N VAL A 163 19.74 -31.59 -41.28
CA VAL A 163 19.24 -32.68 -40.43
C VAL A 163 17.71 -32.82 -40.60
N LYS A 164 17.24 -34.08 -40.58
CA LYS A 164 15.86 -34.60 -40.59
C LYS A 164 14.71 -33.59 -40.78
N SER A 165 13.93 -33.78 -41.86
CA SER A 165 12.75 -32.97 -42.21
C SER A 165 11.67 -32.89 -41.13
N GLU A 166 11.56 -33.89 -40.26
CA GLU A 166 10.59 -33.95 -39.15
C GLU A 166 10.77 -32.82 -38.13
N ASN A 167 11.99 -32.53 -37.68
CA ASN A 167 12.24 -31.49 -36.69
C ASN A 167 11.96 -30.08 -37.25
N ILE A 168 12.28 -29.87 -38.53
CA ILE A 168 11.98 -28.63 -39.25
C ILE A 168 10.47 -28.42 -39.36
N ASN A 169 9.71 -29.48 -39.67
CA ASN A 169 8.26 -29.42 -39.74
C ASN A 169 7.63 -29.18 -38.36
N LEU A 170 8.13 -29.81 -37.31
CA LEU A 170 7.67 -29.61 -35.94
C LEU A 170 7.89 -28.16 -35.49
N LEU A 171 9.08 -27.61 -35.70
CA LEU A 171 9.39 -26.20 -35.37
C LEU A 171 8.52 -25.23 -36.16
N LYS A 172 8.26 -25.49 -37.45
CA LYS A 172 7.34 -24.68 -38.26
C LYS A 172 5.91 -24.74 -37.71
N GLN A 173 5.42 -25.92 -37.34
CA GLN A 173 4.10 -26.07 -36.74
C GLN A 173 4.00 -25.37 -35.38
N GLN A 174 5.05 -25.43 -34.56
CA GLN A 174 5.09 -24.72 -33.28
C GLN A 174 5.11 -23.19 -33.46
N ILE A 175 5.90 -22.67 -34.42
CA ILE A 175 5.91 -21.25 -34.77
C ILE A 175 4.52 -20.82 -35.26
N ASP A 176 3.92 -21.57 -36.18
CA ASP A 176 2.61 -21.24 -36.76
C ASP A 176 1.49 -21.33 -35.70
N ALA A 177 1.55 -22.31 -34.81
CA ALA A 177 0.62 -22.41 -33.67
C ALA A 177 0.76 -21.21 -32.72
N ILE A 178 1.99 -20.80 -32.40
CA ILE A 178 2.23 -19.63 -31.55
C ILE A 178 1.84 -18.34 -32.28
N GLU A 179 2.06 -18.20 -33.59
CA GLU A 179 1.62 -17.04 -34.38
C GLU A 179 0.09 -16.95 -34.46
N ASN A 180 -0.61 -18.08 -34.47
CA ASN A 180 -2.07 -18.18 -34.46
C ASN A 180 -2.71 -18.16 -33.06
N GLY A 181 -1.93 -17.93 -32.00
CA GLY A 181 -2.47 -17.63 -30.66
C GLY A 181 -2.52 -18.80 -29.69
N ALA A 182 -1.75 -19.86 -29.91
CA ALA A 182 -1.59 -20.92 -28.93
C ALA A 182 -0.98 -20.38 -27.61
N PRO A 183 -1.38 -20.93 -26.44
CA PRO A 183 -0.83 -20.52 -25.15
C PRO A 183 0.68 -20.80 -25.07
N VAL A 184 1.41 -19.83 -24.51
CA VAL A 184 2.85 -19.94 -24.27
C VAL A 184 3.07 -20.80 -23.01
N PRO A 185 3.92 -21.83 -23.05
CA PRO A 185 4.23 -22.64 -21.86
C PRO A 185 4.79 -21.77 -20.73
N GLU A 186 4.36 -22.02 -19.50
CA GLU A 186 4.95 -21.39 -18.32
C GLU A 186 6.33 -22.01 -18.06
N ASP A 187 7.37 -21.16 -18.00
CA ASP A 187 8.71 -21.58 -17.65
C ASP A 187 8.83 -21.54 -16.12
N THR A 188 8.89 -22.71 -15.48
CA THR A 188 8.90 -22.83 -14.01
C THR A 188 10.24 -22.42 -13.39
N ASP A 189 11.30 -22.34 -14.20
CA ASP A 189 12.68 -22.10 -13.77
C ASP A 189 13.23 -20.72 -14.19
N ASP A 190 12.43 -19.86 -14.82
CA ASP A 190 12.84 -18.47 -15.09
C ASP A 190 12.89 -17.72 -13.75
N PRO A 191 14.06 -17.23 -13.29
CA PRO A 191 14.13 -16.38 -12.12
C PRO A 191 13.40 -15.08 -12.46
N ALA A 192 12.10 -15.04 -12.20
CA ALA A 192 11.24 -13.90 -12.41
C ALA A 192 11.67 -12.80 -11.43
N LEU A 193 12.73 -12.07 -11.78
CA LEU A 193 12.96 -10.74 -11.27
C LEU A 193 11.72 -9.93 -11.65
N PRO A 194 11.14 -9.15 -10.73
CA PRO A 194 9.91 -8.43 -11.01
C PRO A 194 10.11 -7.55 -12.24
N GLY A 195 9.39 -7.87 -13.32
CA GLY A 195 9.46 -7.14 -14.58
C GLY A 195 8.94 -5.70 -14.44
N TYR A 196 8.14 -5.44 -13.39
CA TYR A 196 7.49 -4.15 -13.19
C TYR A 196 7.60 -3.67 -11.73
N ILE A 197 8.06 -2.43 -11.58
CA ILE A 197 8.00 -1.69 -10.32
C ILE A 197 6.87 -0.65 -10.42
N LEU A 198 5.88 -0.79 -9.55
CA LEU A 198 4.80 0.18 -9.35
C LEU A 198 5.17 1.14 -8.23
N LEU A 199 5.29 2.43 -8.56
CA LEU A 199 5.53 3.50 -7.58
C LEU A 199 4.27 4.34 -7.43
N MET A 200 3.69 4.37 -6.23
CA MET A 200 2.43 5.06 -5.96
C MET A 200 2.55 6.07 -4.82
N ASP A 201 2.16 7.32 -5.10
CA ASP A 201 2.09 8.38 -4.10
C ASP A 201 0.69 8.48 -3.49
N GLU A 202 0.56 8.27 -2.18
CA GLU A 202 -0.67 8.46 -1.38
C GLU A 202 -1.93 7.90 -2.06
N PRO A 203 -2.04 6.57 -2.22
CA PRO A 203 -3.18 5.91 -2.87
C PRO A 203 -4.53 6.30 -2.27
N GLU A 204 -4.57 6.64 -0.99
CA GLU A 204 -5.76 7.06 -0.25
C GLU A 204 -6.38 8.38 -0.74
N ASN A 205 -5.60 9.25 -1.40
CA ASN A 205 -6.09 10.58 -1.77
C ASN A 205 -7.36 10.51 -2.63
N ALA A 206 -8.40 11.19 -2.15
CA ALA A 206 -9.74 11.22 -2.75
C ALA A 206 -10.44 9.85 -2.89
N LEU A 207 -10.04 8.85 -2.09
CA LEU A 207 -10.78 7.61 -1.91
C LEU A 207 -11.65 7.66 -0.65
N HIS A 208 -12.89 7.20 -0.77
CA HIS A 208 -13.72 6.90 0.38
C HIS A 208 -13.11 5.71 1.17
N PRO A 209 -13.27 5.61 2.51
CA PRO A 209 -12.66 4.53 3.30
C PRO A 209 -12.90 3.10 2.77
N MET A 210 -14.09 2.82 2.25
CA MET A 210 -14.37 1.51 1.63
C MET A 210 -13.55 1.28 0.35
N ALA A 211 -13.37 2.31 -0.47
CA ALA A 211 -12.55 2.24 -1.67
C ALA A 211 -11.06 2.15 -1.32
N ALA A 212 -10.61 2.81 -0.25
CA ALA A 212 -9.24 2.69 0.25
C ALA A 212 -8.92 1.25 0.70
N ARG A 213 -9.82 0.59 1.44
CA ARG A 213 -9.64 -0.83 1.82
C ARG A 213 -9.62 -1.77 0.61
N ALA A 214 -10.51 -1.54 -0.36
CA ALA A 214 -10.51 -2.34 -1.60
C ALA A 214 -9.22 -2.14 -2.40
N ALA A 215 -8.73 -0.90 -2.49
CA ALA A 215 -7.46 -0.57 -3.13
C ALA A 215 -6.28 -1.21 -2.41
N GLN A 216 -6.23 -1.16 -1.07
CA GLN A 216 -5.23 -1.85 -0.26
C GLN A 216 -5.20 -3.34 -0.60
N ALA A 217 -6.33 -4.04 -0.46
CA ALA A 217 -6.40 -5.49 -0.71
C ALA A 217 -5.90 -5.84 -2.11
N HIS A 218 -6.29 -5.05 -3.11
CA HIS A 218 -5.83 -5.22 -4.48
C HIS A 218 -4.32 -5.00 -4.66
N LEU A 219 -3.74 -3.97 -4.03
CA LEU A 219 -2.29 -3.69 -4.11
C LEU A 219 -1.44 -4.76 -3.43
N TYR A 220 -1.90 -5.29 -2.28
CA TYR A 220 -1.23 -6.41 -1.62
C TYR A 220 -1.31 -7.67 -2.47
N GLU A 221 -2.47 -7.96 -3.07
CA GLU A 221 -2.63 -9.11 -3.98
C GLU A 221 -1.74 -8.96 -5.22
N LEU A 222 -1.65 -7.75 -5.77
CA LEU A 222 -0.74 -7.45 -6.87
C LEU A 222 0.73 -7.69 -6.47
N GLY A 223 1.12 -7.33 -5.25
CA GLY A 223 2.47 -7.54 -4.72
C GLY A 223 2.84 -9.01 -4.49
N LYS A 224 1.86 -9.92 -4.41
CA LYS A 224 2.12 -11.38 -4.37
C LYS A 224 2.53 -11.94 -5.74
N HIS A 225 2.20 -11.23 -6.82
CA HIS A 225 2.56 -11.66 -8.15
C HIS A 225 4.08 -11.50 -8.36
N PRO A 226 4.81 -12.52 -8.82
CA PRO A 226 6.29 -12.50 -8.88
C PRO A 226 6.86 -11.39 -9.78
N ASP A 227 6.05 -10.90 -10.72
CA ASP A 227 6.46 -9.83 -11.63
C ASP A 227 6.39 -8.42 -11.04
N TRP A 228 5.69 -8.25 -9.92
CA TRP A 228 5.30 -6.95 -9.42
C TRP A 228 6.01 -6.65 -8.12
N GLN A 229 6.71 -5.52 -8.12
CA GLN A 229 7.15 -4.89 -6.90
C GLN A 229 6.34 -3.62 -6.68
N VAL A 230 5.56 -3.57 -5.60
CA VAL A 230 4.73 -2.41 -5.26
C VAL A 230 5.42 -1.60 -4.17
N LEU A 231 5.76 -0.35 -4.47
CA LEU A 231 6.26 0.63 -3.51
C LEU A 231 5.26 1.77 -3.42
N LEU A 232 4.76 2.02 -2.22
CA LEU A 232 3.81 3.10 -1.96
C LEU A 232 4.28 3.98 -0.80
N THR A 233 3.93 5.26 -0.88
CA THR A 233 3.95 6.19 0.25
C THR A 233 2.51 6.40 0.72
N THR A 234 2.30 6.44 2.03
CA THR A 234 0.96 6.64 2.61
C THR A 234 1.06 7.31 3.96
N HIS A 235 0.06 8.13 4.27
CA HIS A 235 -0.24 8.64 5.60
C HIS A 235 -1.50 7.99 6.19
N SER A 236 -2.06 7.00 5.51
CA SER A 236 -3.31 6.36 5.87
C SER A 236 -3.12 5.01 6.55
N PRO A 237 -3.71 4.79 7.74
CA PRO A 237 -3.69 3.47 8.39
C PRO A 237 -4.37 2.39 7.54
N TYR A 238 -5.27 2.77 6.62
CA TYR A 238 -5.96 1.83 5.73
C TYR A 238 -5.05 1.14 4.71
N PHE A 239 -3.82 1.63 4.49
CA PHE A 239 -2.88 1.01 3.55
C PHE A 239 -1.78 0.19 4.25
N ILE A 240 -1.82 0.10 5.58
CA ILE A 240 -0.84 -0.65 6.36
C ILE A 240 -1.43 -1.98 6.81
N ASN A 241 -0.81 -3.05 6.36
CA ASN A 241 -1.05 -4.41 6.85
C ASN A 241 0.30 -5.07 7.20
N PRO A 242 0.67 -5.15 8.48
CA PRO A 242 1.96 -5.73 8.90
C PRO A 242 1.95 -7.27 8.92
N LEU A 243 0.83 -7.92 8.58
CA LEU A 243 0.65 -9.37 8.69
C LEU A 243 0.64 -10.08 7.33
N GLU A 244 0.63 -9.31 6.24
CA GLU A 244 0.80 -9.86 4.88
C GLU A 244 2.26 -10.24 4.67
N ASP A 245 2.47 -11.42 4.13
CA ASP A 245 3.80 -11.93 3.82
C ASP A 245 4.46 -11.04 2.75
N HIS A 246 5.79 -11.06 2.68
CA HIS A 246 6.59 -10.24 1.76
C HIS A 246 6.39 -8.73 1.89
N THR A 247 5.89 -8.28 3.05
CA THR A 247 5.63 -6.87 3.33
C THR A 247 6.76 -6.24 4.11
N THR A 248 7.21 -5.07 3.65
CA THR A 248 8.13 -4.20 4.37
C THR A 248 7.48 -2.84 4.62
N ILE A 249 7.40 -2.45 5.90
CA ILE A 249 6.93 -1.12 6.31
C ILE A 249 8.14 -0.30 6.74
N ALA A 250 8.39 0.80 6.03
CA ALA A 250 9.46 1.72 6.33
C ALA A 250 8.90 3.06 6.81
N ARG A 251 9.12 3.39 8.09
CA ARG A 251 8.78 4.70 8.64
C ARG A 251 9.98 5.63 8.58
N MET A 252 9.84 6.68 7.79
CA MET A 252 10.84 7.74 7.67
C MET A 252 10.57 8.82 8.73
N GLN A 253 11.52 9.05 9.63
CA GLN A 253 11.43 10.09 10.65
C GLN A 253 12.71 10.92 10.68
N ARG A 254 12.56 12.24 10.80
CA ARG A 254 13.69 13.14 11.05
C ARG A 254 14.13 12.99 12.51
N SER A 255 15.43 13.00 12.75
CA SER A 255 15.98 13.09 14.10
C SER A 255 15.54 14.38 14.79
N THR A 256 15.59 14.39 16.12
CA THR A 256 15.22 15.56 16.95
C THR A 256 16.05 16.80 16.62
N ASP A 257 17.31 16.63 16.20
CA ASP A 257 18.18 17.73 15.75
C ASP A 257 17.96 18.15 14.28
N GLY A 258 17.08 17.45 13.56
CA GLY A 258 16.75 17.69 12.15
C GLY A 258 17.83 17.33 11.14
N LYS A 259 18.95 16.74 11.57
CA LYS A 259 20.15 16.52 10.71
C LYS A 259 20.22 15.13 10.07
N SER A 260 19.48 14.15 10.59
CA SER A 260 19.49 12.78 10.07
C SER A 260 18.08 12.25 9.85
N LEU A 261 17.96 11.32 8.90
CA LEU A 261 16.76 10.54 8.65
C LEU A 261 17.05 9.12 9.11
N SER A 262 16.36 8.67 10.16
CA SER A 262 16.49 7.30 10.65
C SER A 262 15.25 6.50 10.23
N PRO A 263 15.37 5.56 9.29
CA PRO A 263 14.25 4.68 8.96
C PRO A 263 14.03 3.68 10.10
N ARG A 264 12.77 3.50 10.51
CA ARG A 264 12.36 2.30 11.26
C ARG A 264 11.75 1.32 10.28
N LEU A 265 12.27 0.10 10.28
CA LEU A 265 11.86 -0.96 9.36
C LEU A 265 11.10 -2.02 10.15
N TYR A 266 10.02 -2.48 9.58
CA TYR A 266 9.32 -3.70 9.96
C TYR A 266 9.25 -4.59 8.73
N VAL A 267 9.69 -5.83 8.86
CA VAL A 267 9.68 -6.84 7.79
C VAL A 267 8.83 -8.01 8.28
N ALA A 268 7.69 -8.25 7.64
CA ALA A 268 6.70 -9.23 8.10
C ALA A 268 7.31 -10.64 8.24
N ASP A 269 8.10 -11.04 7.24
CA ASP A 269 8.73 -12.37 7.18
C ASP A 269 9.79 -12.59 8.29
N GLU A 270 10.29 -11.53 8.92
CA GLU A 270 11.28 -11.61 10.02
C GLU A 270 10.63 -11.53 11.40
N ALA A 271 9.34 -11.18 11.50
CA ALA A 271 8.66 -10.92 12.77
C ALA A 271 8.39 -12.19 13.60
N ASN A 272 8.48 -13.38 12.99
CA ASN A 272 8.44 -14.70 13.64
C ASN A 272 7.30 -14.89 14.66
N PHE A 273 6.05 -14.67 14.24
CA PHE A 273 4.87 -14.95 15.07
C PHE A 273 4.47 -16.43 15.03
N SER A 274 3.93 -16.95 16.13
CA SER A 274 3.20 -18.22 16.10
C SER A 274 1.89 -18.09 15.31
N LEU A 275 1.27 -19.21 14.95
CA LEU A 275 -0.05 -19.21 14.29
C LEU A 275 -1.10 -18.48 15.15
N ASP A 276 -1.19 -18.81 16.44
CA ASP A 276 -2.11 -18.16 17.36
C ASP A 276 -1.84 -16.64 17.50
N GLU A 277 -0.56 -16.24 17.48
CA GLU A 277 -0.17 -14.83 17.51
C GLU A 277 -0.59 -14.09 16.24
N LYS A 278 -0.40 -14.70 15.06
CA LYS A 278 -0.81 -14.14 13.77
C LYS A 278 -2.34 -14.00 13.72
N ASP A 279 -3.09 -15.01 14.15
CA ASP A 279 -4.56 -14.99 14.19
C ASP A 279 -5.09 -13.88 15.12
N ASN A 280 -4.49 -13.73 16.30
CA ASN A 280 -4.83 -12.67 17.25
C ASN A 280 -4.58 -11.27 16.69
N LEU A 281 -3.43 -11.05 16.03
CA LEU A 281 -3.12 -9.77 15.40
C LEU A 281 -4.03 -9.49 14.19
N GLN A 282 -4.37 -10.52 13.40
CA GLN A 282 -5.30 -10.38 12.27
C GLN A 282 -6.69 -9.98 12.75
N ALA A 283 -7.18 -10.61 13.82
CA ALA A 283 -8.44 -10.24 14.45
C ALA A 283 -8.40 -8.79 14.97
N LEU A 284 -7.31 -8.36 15.61
CA LEU A 284 -7.15 -6.99 16.08
C LEU A 284 -7.17 -5.99 14.91
N GLN A 285 -6.44 -6.26 13.83
CA GLN A 285 -6.39 -5.38 12.66
C GLN A 285 -7.74 -5.22 11.97
N LEU A 286 -8.54 -6.29 11.88
CA LEU A 286 -9.89 -6.24 11.30
C LEU A 286 -10.89 -5.49 12.18
N THR A 287 -10.69 -5.52 13.50
CA THR A 287 -11.63 -4.93 14.48
C THR A 287 -11.24 -3.53 14.93
N ASP A 288 -9.99 -3.12 14.76
CA ASP A 288 -9.50 -1.82 15.18
C ASP A 288 -8.57 -1.17 14.16
N ILE A 289 -9.09 -0.15 13.47
CA ILE A 289 -8.34 0.66 12.51
C ILE A 289 -7.18 1.40 13.20
N GLY A 290 -7.34 1.73 14.49
CA GLY A 290 -6.32 2.44 15.28
C GLY A 290 -5.03 1.64 15.48
N PHE A 291 -5.07 0.31 15.32
CA PHE A 291 -3.89 -0.55 15.41
C PHE A 291 -2.76 -0.12 14.47
N ALA A 292 -3.10 0.23 13.22
CA ALA A 292 -2.11 0.64 12.22
C ALA A 292 -1.47 2.00 12.54
N GLU A 293 -2.03 2.80 13.45
CA GLU A 293 -1.49 4.12 13.82
C GLU A 293 -0.10 4.05 14.45
N ILE A 294 0.28 2.90 15.03
CA ILE A 294 1.63 2.67 15.60
C ILE A 294 2.76 2.93 14.58
N PHE A 295 2.46 2.80 13.28
CA PHE A 295 3.41 3.00 12.21
C PHE A 295 3.57 4.48 11.80
N PHE A 296 2.79 5.41 12.37
CA PHE A 296 2.74 6.82 11.92
C PHE A 296 3.41 7.86 12.85
N GLY A 297 4.08 7.43 13.91
CA GLY A 297 5.11 8.26 14.59
C GLY A 297 4.78 8.77 15.99
N SER A 298 3.52 8.66 16.44
CA SER A 298 3.16 8.87 17.85
C SER A 298 3.79 7.78 18.74
N TYR A 299 3.97 8.09 20.02
CA TYR A 299 4.43 7.12 21.00
C TYR A 299 3.26 6.18 21.39
N PRO A 300 3.34 4.88 21.11
CA PRO A 300 2.25 3.97 21.43
C PRO A 300 2.21 3.66 22.92
N ILE A 301 1.02 3.78 23.50
CA ILE A 301 0.69 3.25 24.83
C ILE A 301 -0.30 2.10 24.61
N ILE A 302 0.15 0.88 24.88
CA ILE A 302 -0.66 -0.32 24.78
C ILE A 302 -1.49 -0.47 26.05
N VAL A 303 -2.79 -0.65 25.88
CA VAL A 303 -3.73 -0.94 26.96
C VAL A 303 -4.44 -2.26 26.70
N GLU A 304 -4.86 -2.95 27.75
CA GLU A 304 -5.50 -4.25 27.61
C GLU A 304 -6.85 -4.18 26.87
N GLY A 305 -7.74 -3.25 27.22
CA GLY A 305 -9.11 -3.22 26.73
C GLY A 305 -9.69 -1.83 26.44
N ASP A 306 -11.01 -1.81 26.20
CA ASP A 306 -11.74 -0.59 25.87
C ASP A 306 -11.94 0.34 27.09
N THR A 307 -11.89 -0.19 28.31
CA THR A 307 -12.08 0.59 29.55
C THR A 307 -10.90 1.54 29.77
N GLU A 308 -9.68 1.02 29.70
CA GLU A 308 -8.44 1.79 29.82
C GLU A 308 -8.36 2.82 28.69
N HIS A 309 -8.64 2.37 27.46
CA HIS A 309 -8.65 3.25 26.29
C HIS A 309 -9.62 4.43 26.50
N ALA A 310 -10.84 4.17 26.94
CA ALA A 310 -11.83 5.21 27.19
C ALA A 310 -11.42 6.16 28.32
N ALA A 311 -10.84 5.64 29.41
CA ALA A 311 -10.33 6.46 30.50
C ALA A 311 -9.19 7.38 30.05
N PHE A 312 -8.24 6.86 29.26
CA PHE A 312 -7.08 7.61 28.78
C PHE A 312 -7.52 8.72 27.82
N ILE A 313 -8.36 8.40 26.83
CA ILE A 313 -8.91 9.40 25.90
C ILE A 313 -9.69 10.49 26.64
N SER A 314 -10.51 10.12 27.64
CA SER A 314 -11.23 11.10 28.45
C SER A 314 -10.29 12.07 29.18
N ALA A 315 -9.15 11.58 29.65
CA ALA A 315 -8.22 12.37 30.47
C ALA A 315 -7.42 13.40 29.65
N ILE A 316 -7.18 13.14 28.35
CA ILE A 316 -6.28 13.97 27.53
C ILE A 316 -6.98 14.75 26.40
N THR A 317 -8.05 14.23 25.80
CA THR A 317 -8.61 14.79 24.56
C THR A 317 -9.53 15.99 24.79
N LYS A 318 -10.33 15.99 25.86
CA LYS A 318 -11.27 17.11 26.14
C LYS A 318 -10.57 18.41 26.49
N GLU A 319 -9.43 18.33 27.17
CA GLU A 319 -8.72 19.48 27.74
C GLU A 319 -7.59 20.00 26.83
N LYS A 320 -7.41 19.42 25.63
CA LYS A 320 -6.23 19.67 24.77
C LYS A 320 -4.92 19.48 25.54
N HIS A 321 -4.86 18.45 26.37
CA HIS A 321 -3.67 18.12 27.15
C HIS A 321 -2.48 17.86 26.20
N GLU A 322 -1.27 18.23 26.62
CA GLU A 322 -0.07 18.14 25.78
C GLU A 322 0.18 16.72 25.24
N MET A 323 -0.14 15.70 26.05
CA MET A 323 0.00 14.30 25.65
C MET A 323 -0.89 13.90 24.46
N SER A 324 -2.01 14.59 24.20
CA SER A 324 -2.90 14.26 23.08
C SER A 324 -2.24 14.37 21.70
N GLY A 325 -1.14 15.12 21.57
CA GLY A 325 -0.34 15.20 20.35
C GLY A 325 0.93 14.35 20.36
N LYS A 326 1.23 13.68 21.49
CA LYS A 326 2.48 12.91 21.69
C LYS A 326 2.24 11.40 21.69
N VAL A 327 1.11 10.94 22.23
CA VAL A 327 0.81 9.52 22.43
C VAL A 327 -0.32 9.03 21.53
N SER A 328 -0.28 7.75 21.15
CA SER A 328 -1.41 7.02 20.58
C SER A 328 -1.78 5.87 21.50
N ILE A 329 -3.06 5.76 21.85
CA ILE A 329 -3.54 4.72 22.77
C ILE A 329 -4.03 3.54 21.94
N VAL A 330 -3.34 2.40 22.08
CA VAL A 330 -3.61 1.18 21.31
C VAL A 330 -4.23 0.15 22.24
N ARG A 331 -5.46 -0.25 21.96
CA ARG A 331 -6.15 -1.29 22.72
C ARG A 331 -5.85 -2.67 22.14
N ALA A 332 -5.43 -3.60 22.99
CA ALA A 332 -5.14 -4.96 22.59
C ALA A 332 -6.41 -5.82 22.44
N ARG A 333 -7.52 -5.40 23.06
CA ARG A 333 -8.80 -6.15 23.13
C ARG A 333 -8.63 -7.51 23.82
N GLY A 334 -7.78 -7.56 24.82
CA GLY A 334 -7.53 -8.73 25.64
C GLY A 334 -6.04 -8.99 25.86
N LYS A 335 -5.73 -9.59 27.01
CA LYS A 335 -4.37 -9.83 27.48
C LYS A 335 -3.51 -10.69 26.55
N ALA A 336 -4.11 -11.68 25.90
CA ALA A 336 -3.39 -12.59 24.99
C ALA A 336 -2.77 -11.85 23.79
N VAL A 337 -3.36 -10.73 23.37
CA VAL A 337 -2.90 -9.93 22.22
C VAL A 337 -1.74 -9.00 22.59
N LEU A 338 -1.51 -8.73 23.89
CA LEU A 338 -0.40 -7.89 24.35
C LEU A 338 0.96 -8.47 23.96
N VAL A 339 1.13 -9.78 24.07
CA VAL A 339 2.39 -10.48 23.76
C VAL A 339 2.80 -10.28 22.29
N PRO A 340 1.96 -10.61 21.29
CA PRO A 340 2.33 -10.36 19.89
C PRO A 340 2.46 -8.87 19.55
N LEU A 341 1.71 -7.97 20.21
CA LEU A 341 1.91 -6.53 20.07
C LEU A 341 3.30 -6.06 20.52
N ILE A 342 3.77 -6.55 21.67
CA ILE A 342 5.12 -6.25 22.18
C ILE A 342 6.18 -6.73 21.19
N LYS A 343 6.06 -7.96 20.68
CA LYS A 343 6.98 -8.51 19.68
C LYS A 343 7.02 -7.65 18.41
N MET A 344 5.86 -7.24 17.90
CA MET A 344 5.76 -6.39 16.71
C MET A 344 6.45 -5.02 16.93
N LEU A 345 6.22 -4.37 18.08
CA LEU A 345 6.85 -3.09 18.40
C LEU A 345 8.36 -3.22 18.61
N ASN A 346 8.82 -4.32 19.20
CA ASN A 346 10.25 -4.63 19.31
C ASN A 346 10.90 -4.75 17.94
N HIS A 347 10.28 -5.52 17.03
CA HIS A 347 10.76 -5.67 15.64
C HIS A 347 10.79 -4.34 14.89
N PHE A 348 9.74 -3.52 15.06
CA PHE A 348 9.68 -2.17 14.49
C PHE A 348 10.60 -1.16 15.18
N LYS A 349 11.34 -1.57 16.22
CA LYS A 349 12.28 -0.76 16.99
C LYS A 349 11.62 0.45 17.65
N ALA A 350 10.37 0.29 18.09
CA ALA A 350 9.60 1.32 18.76
C ALA A 350 9.75 1.26 20.29
N ASP A 351 9.88 2.43 20.90
CA ASP A 351 9.70 2.63 22.34
C ASP A 351 8.19 2.73 22.60
N PHE A 352 7.71 2.24 23.74
CA PHE A 352 6.28 2.18 24.03
C PHE A 352 5.98 2.05 25.53
N GLY A 353 4.78 2.48 25.92
CA GLY A 353 4.22 2.26 27.25
C GLY A 353 3.26 1.08 27.20
N ILE A 354 3.15 0.31 28.29
CA ILE A 354 2.15 -0.75 28.41
C ILE A 354 1.55 -0.75 29.81
N VAL A 355 0.21 -0.83 29.85
CA VAL A 355 -0.57 -1.07 31.06
C VAL A 355 -1.54 -2.23 30.84
N HIS A 356 -1.59 -3.14 31.80
CA HIS A 356 -2.50 -4.28 31.78
C HIS A 356 -2.95 -4.64 33.20
N ASP A 357 -3.96 -5.48 33.32
CA ASP A 357 -4.43 -5.91 34.63
C ASP A 357 -3.54 -7.00 35.20
N ILE A 358 -3.41 -7.05 36.52
CA ILE A 358 -2.75 -8.19 37.17
C ILE A 358 -3.59 -9.45 36.97
N ASP A 359 -4.91 -9.33 37.00
CA ASP A 359 -5.88 -10.43 37.10
C ASP A 359 -5.72 -11.27 38.37
N TRP A 360 -6.75 -12.04 38.67
CA TRP A 360 -6.74 -12.96 39.79
C TRP A 360 -5.99 -14.25 39.45
N PRO A 361 -5.16 -14.81 40.36
CA PRO A 361 -4.48 -16.08 40.14
C PRO A 361 -5.45 -17.25 40.04
N TYR A 362 -6.56 -17.21 40.80
CA TYR A 362 -7.59 -18.23 40.79
C TYR A 362 -8.96 -17.67 40.38
N ARG A 363 -9.77 -18.53 39.74
CA ARG A 363 -11.18 -18.27 39.45
C ARG A 363 -12.03 -18.43 40.71
N ARG A 364 -13.31 -18.08 40.61
CA ARG A 364 -14.27 -18.21 41.74
C ARG A 364 -14.49 -19.67 42.19
N ASP A 365 -14.19 -20.64 41.33
CA ASP A 365 -14.20 -22.07 41.63
C ASP A 365 -12.85 -22.59 42.16
N GLY A 366 -11.86 -21.71 42.35
CA GLY A 366 -10.52 -22.04 42.79
C GLY A 366 -9.60 -22.64 41.72
N SER A 367 -10.07 -22.78 40.48
CA SER A 367 -9.22 -23.21 39.36
C SER A 367 -8.23 -22.13 38.94
N ASN A 368 -7.07 -22.52 38.39
CA ASN A 368 -6.06 -21.59 37.90
C ASN A 368 -6.60 -20.70 36.77
N ASN A 369 -6.28 -19.42 36.83
CA ASN A 369 -6.63 -18.45 35.79
C ASN A 369 -5.51 -18.34 34.73
N GLY A 370 -5.84 -18.53 33.46
CA GLY A 370 -4.88 -18.38 32.36
C GLY A 370 -4.38 -16.93 32.19
N SER A 371 -5.19 -15.92 32.54
CA SER A 371 -4.74 -14.52 32.45
C SER A 371 -3.62 -14.19 33.45
N TRP A 372 -3.53 -14.93 34.55
CA TRP A 372 -2.44 -14.79 35.52
C TRP A 372 -1.10 -15.24 34.92
N THR A 373 -1.08 -16.37 34.21
CA THR A 373 0.16 -16.91 33.63
C THR A 373 0.71 -16.03 32.51
N LEU A 374 -0.16 -15.26 31.83
CA LEU A 374 0.24 -14.30 30.80
C LEU A 374 1.10 -13.15 31.36
N ASN A 375 0.99 -12.80 32.64
CA ASN A 375 1.80 -11.73 33.26
C ASN A 375 3.31 -11.99 33.08
N THR A 376 3.73 -13.23 33.33
CA THR A 376 5.14 -13.62 33.19
C THR A 376 5.60 -13.57 31.73
N ILE A 377 4.74 -13.97 30.79
CA ILE A 377 5.06 -13.96 29.36
C ILE A 377 5.21 -12.51 28.87
N ILE A 378 4.27 -11.63 29.25
CA ILE A 378 4.33 -10.18 28.98
C ILE A 378 5.64 -9.60 29.53
N ARG A 379 5.96 -9.89 30.80
CA ARG A 379 7.19 -9.41 31.44
C ARG A 379 8.44 -9.86 30.70
N ASN A 380 8.52 -11.13 30.32
CA ASN A 380 9.66 -11.68 29.60
C ASN A 380 9.86 -10.99 28.25
N GLU A 381 8.79 -10.71 27.50
CA GLU A 381 8.90 -9.97 26.24
C GLU A 381 9.29 -8.50 26.45
N ILE A 382 8.81 -7.85 27.51
CA ILE A 382 9.25 -6.49 27.89
C ILE A 382 10.75 -6.46 28.19
N ILE A 383 11.26 -7.42 28.95
CA ILE A 383 12.70 -7.52 29.25
C ILE A 383 13.50 -7.71 27.97
N LYS A 384 13.05 -8.55 27.03
CA LYS A 384 13.70 -8.70 25.72
C LYS A 384 13.75 -7.37 24.96
N CYS A 385 12.68 -6.59 24.96
CA CYS A 385 12.67 -5.26 24.35
C CYS A 385 13.71 -4.33 24.99
N ARG A 386 13.76 -4.30 26.32
CA ARG A 386 14.74 -3.48 27.07
C ARG A 386 16.18 -3.90 26.79
N ASN A 387 16.45 -5.20 26.71
CA ASN A 387 17.76 -5.74 26.32
C ASN A 387 18.16 -5.36 24.88
N ASN A 388 17.18 -5.17 23.99
CA ASN A 388 17.38 -4.63 22.64
C ASN A 388 17.50 -3.09 22.61
N GLY A 389 17.65 -2.45 23.77
CA GLY A 389 17.80 -1.00 23.90
C GLY A 389 16.52 -0.21 23.63
N LYS A 390 15.34 -0.83 23.78
CA LYS A 390 14.05 -0.11 23.73
C LYS A 390 13.70 0.44 25.11
N LYS A 391 13.12 1.64 25.14
CA LYS A 391 12.51 2.19 26.36
C LYS A 391 11.09 1.66 26.47
N VAL A 392 10.83 0.84 27.48
CA VAL A 392 9.51 0.24 27.70
C VAL A 392 9.07 0.50 29.13
N TYR A 393 8.07 1.36 29.29
CA TYR A 393 7.45 1.63 30.60
C TYR A 393 6.31 0.65 30.82
N HIS A 394 6.38 -0.08 31.93
CA HIS A 394 5.44 -1.13 32.29
C HIS A 394 4.71 -0.71 33.55
N ARG A 395 3.38 -0.67 33.49
CA ARG A 395 2.49 -0.46 34.64
C ARG A 395 1.43 -1.55 34.67
N TRP A 396 0.80 -1.75 35.81
CA TRP A 396 -0.27 -2.71 35.95
C TRP A 396 -1.31 -2.28 36.98
N SER A 397 -2.53 -2.79 36.84
CA SER A 397 -3.65 -2.48 37.73
C SER A 397 -3.90 -3.64 38.68
N ALA A 398 -3.91 -3.37 39.99
CA ALA A 398 -4.22 -4.35 41.01
C ALA A 398 -5.67 -4.19 41.53
N PRO A 399 -6.51 -5.23 41.47
CA PRO A 399 -6.38 -6.46 40.67
C PRO A 399 -6.73 -6.25 39.18
N ASP A 400 -7.54 -5.23 38.89
CA ASP A 400 -8.01 -4.81 37.58
C ASP A 400 -8.15 -3.29 37.52
N PHE A 401 -8.30 -2.74 36.32
CA PHE A 401 -8.30 -1.30 36.09
C PHE A 401 -9.49 -0.59 36.76
N GLU A 402 -10.66 -1.22 36.82
CA GLU A 402 -11.85 -0.63 37.44
C GLU A 402 -11.68 -0.44 38.95
N ARG A 403 -11.16 -1.47 39.63
CA ARG A 403 -10.84 -1.40 41.06
C ARG A 403 -9.65 -0.49 41.33
N PHE A 404 -8.68 -0.43 40.42
CA PHE A 404 -7.60 0.57 40.49
C PHE A 404 -8.13 2.01 40.45
N LEU A 405 -9.19 2.26 39.69
CA LEU A 405 -9.90 3.55 39.68
C LEU A 405 -10.80 3.77 40.91
N GLY A 406 -10.86 2.82 41.85
CA GLY A 406 -11.72 2.86 43.04
C GLY A 406 -13.20 2.65 42.70
N GLY A 407 -13.49 1.88 41.65
CA GLY A 407 -14.85 1.40 41.35
C GLY A 407 -15.05 -0.05 41.77
N GLU A 408 -16.28 -0.54 41.66
CA GLU A 408 -16.55 -1.98 41.66
C GLU A 408 -16.27 -2.57 40.28
N GLU A 409 -16.26 -3.90 40.18
CA GLU A 409 -16.19 -4.62 38.89
C GLU A 409 -17.35 -4.15 38.00
N LEU A 410 -17.06 -3.28 37.03
CA LEU A 410 -18.08 -2.63 36.22
C LEU A 410 -18.83 -3.68 35.38
N GLY A 411 -20.13 -3.48 35.16
CA GLY A 411 -21.00 -4.37 34.37
C GLY A 411 -20.80 -4.24 32.85
N LYS A 412 -21.85 -4.43 32.05
CA LYS A 412 -21.75 -4.49 30.57
C LYS A 412 -21.33 -3.19 29.86
N ASP A 413 -21.51 -2.01 30.47
CA ASP A 413 -21.25 -0.69 29.85
C ASP A 413 -19.95 -0.02 30.35
N LYS A 414 -18.89 -0.82 30.54
CA LYS A 414 -17.63 -0.36 31.17
C LYS A 414 -16.98 0.87 30.52
N PRO A 415 -16.79 0.92 29.18
CA PRO A 415 -15.99 1.99 28.57
C PRO A 415 -16.64 3.37 28.71
N TYR A 416 -17.95 3.47 28.46
CA TYR A 416 -18.68 4.73 28.57
C TYR A 416 -18.77 5.22 30.02
N THR A 417 -18.91 4.29 30.96
CA THR A 417 -18.92 4.58 32.39
C THR A 417 -17.56 5.12 32.85
N ALA A 418 -16.47 4.46 32.45
CA ALA A 418 -15.11 4.92 32.73
C ALA A 418 -14.86 6.32 32.14
N PHE A 419 -15.21 6.53 30.87
CA PHE A 419 -15.08 7.82 30.20
C PHE A 419 -15.78 8.95 30.98
N ASN A 420 -17.05 8.74 31.35
CA ASN A 420 -17.82 9.76 32.06
C ASN A 420 -17.32 10.01 33.48
N ARG A 421 -16.85 8.96 34.16
CA ARG A 421 -16.29 9.08 35.51
C ARG A 421 -15.02 9.93 35.50
N ILE A 422 -14.08 9.63 34.60
CA ILE A 422 -12.84 10.39 34.45
C ILE A 422 -13.11 11.84 34.00
N SER A 423 -14.09 12.05 33.12
CA SER A 423 -14.48 13.39 32.68
C SER A 423 -15.04 14.28 33.81
N ARG A 424 -15.59 13.70 34.88
CA ARG A 424 -16.31 14.43 35.95
C ARG A 424 -15.52 14.57 37.24
N ASP A 425 -14.58 13.68 37.50
CA ASP A 425 -13.78 13.64 38.73
C ASP A 425 -12.34 14.08 38.44
N GLU A 426 -11.99 15.28 38.91
CA GLU A 426 -10.67 15.87 38.66
C GLU A 426 -9.53 15.06 39.28
N LYS A 427 -9.75 14.44 40.44
CA LYS A 427 -8.71 13.62 41.09
C LYS A 427 -8.43 12.36 40.29
N LEU A 428 -9.47 11.71 39.77
CA LEU A 428 -9.30 10.55 38.91
C LEU A 428 -8.69 10.93 37.56
N LYS A 429 -9.03 12.12 37.04
CA LYS A 429 -8.42 12.67 35.82
C LYS A 429 -6.92 12.88 36.01
N GLU A 430 -6.50 13.57 37.05
CA GLU A 430 -5.08 13.78 37.40
C GLU A 430 -4.36 12.43 37.59
N LYS A 431 -5.00 11.45 38.25
CA LYS A 431 -4.45 10.11 38.41
C LYS A 431 -4.16 9.43 37.06
N ILE A 432 -5.08 9.52 36.09
CA ILE A 432 -4.88 8.95 34.75
C ILE A 432 -3.87 9.75 33.92
N GLN A 433 -3.85 11.08 34.02
CA GLN A 433 -2.84 11.90 33.36
C GLN A 433 -1.44 11.55 33.86
N ASN A 434 -1.26 11.41 35.18
CA ASN A 434 0.00 10.95 35.77
C ASN A 434 0.38 9.54 35.31
N LEU A 435 -0.59 8.63 35.18
CA LEU A 435 -0.33 7.30 34.63
C LEU A 435 0.17 7.37 33.18
N ILE A 436 -0.45 8.21 32.33
CA ILE A 436 -0.01 8.44 30.94
C ILE A 436 1.41 9.01 30.89
N ILE A 437 1.71 10.00 31.74
CA ILE A 437 3.05 10.59 31.84
C ILE A 437 4.07 9.52 32.25
N ASN A 438 3.76 8.70 33.24
CA ASN A 438 4.63 7.60 33.67
C ASN A 438 4.86 6.54 32.59
N LEU A 439 3.87 6.30 31.72
CA LEU A 439 3.97 5.37 30.60
C LEU A 439 4.75 5.94 29.40
N PHE A 440 4.94 7.27 29.35
CA PHE A 440 5.64 7.98 28.29
C PHE A 440 7.08 8.36 28.68
N GLU A 441 7.26 8.90 29.88
CA GLU A 441 8.50 9.48 30.37
C GLU A 441 8.69 9.36 31.90
N GLY A 442 8.22 8.25 32.50
CA GLY A 442 8.42 8.00 33.93
C GLY A 442 9.91 7.98 34.33
N GLU A 443 10.19 8.22 35.62
CA GLU A 443 11.57 8.13 36.13
C GLU A 443 12.10 6.69 36.05
N CYS A 444 11.26 5.73 36.45
CA CYS A 444 11.52 4.30 36.41
C CYS A 444 10.68 3.59 35.33
N TYR A 445 11.28 2.58 34.68
CA TYR A 445 10.56 1.76 33.70
C TYR A 445 9.47 0.91 34.33
N ASP A 446 9.60 0.52 35.59
CA ASP A 446 8.61 -0.20 36.39
C ASP A 446 8.08 0.72 37.51
N PRO A 447 7.00 0.35 38.22
CA PRO A 447 6.54 1.09 39.41
C PRO A 447 7.65 1.21 40.48
N ASP A 448 7.62 2.27 41.29
CA ASP A 448 8.69 2.56 42.27
C ASP A 448 8.79 1.53 43.41
N ASP A 449 7.71 0.81 43.69
CA ASP A 449 7.63 -0.24 44.69
C ASP A 449 8.05 -1.63 44.15
N PHE A 450 8.49 -1.70 42.89
CA PHE A 450 8.89 -2.94 42.24
C PHE A 450 10.41 -3.15 42.31
N GLU A 451 10.82 -4.31 42.81
CA GLU A 451 12.22 -4.72 42.89
C GLU A 451 12.60 -5.60 41.68
N PRO A 452 13.49 -5.16 40.77
CA PRO A 452 13.78 -5.87 39.53
C PRO A 452 14.42 -7.25 39.67
N ASP A 453 15.12 -7.49 40.78
CA ASP A 453 15.87 -8.73 41.04
C ASP A 453 15.00 -9.82 41.69
N ASP A 454 13.80 -9.47 42.17
CA ASP A 454 12.87 -10.38 42.84
C ASP A 454 11.89 -11.04 41.85
N ASP A 455 11.27 -12.16 42.26
CA ASP A 455 10.31 -12.87 41.41
C ASP A 455 9.07 -12.02 41.10
N PHE A 456 8.84 -11.78 39.81
CA PHE A 456 7.75 -10.91 39.35
C PHE A 456 6.37 -11.37 39.84
N ASN A 457 6.07 -12.67 39.75
CA ASN A 457 4.76 -13.18 40.16
C ASN A 457 4.57 -13.13 41.67
N ALA A 458 5.63 -13.35 42.46
CA ALA A 458 5.59 -13.23 43.90
C ALA A 458 5.25 -11.80 44.33
N GLN A 459 5.86 -10.80 43.69
CA GLN A 459 5.56 -9.38 43.94
C GLN A 459 4.12 -9.02 43.54
N LEU A 460 3.63 -9.48 42.37
CA LEU A 460 2.22 -9.29 41.98
C LEU A 460 1.25 -9.93 42.98
N MET A 461 1.58 -11.13 43.48
CA MET A 461 0.80 -11.83 44.48
C MET A 461 0.77 -11.06 45.81
N GLU A 462 1.89 -10.47 46.22
CA GLU A 462 1.96 -9.62 47.41
C GLU A 462 1.10 -8.36 47.25
N GLN A 463 1.18 -7.68 46.10
CA GLN A 463 0.32 -6.52 45.81
C GLN A 463 -1.17 -6.89 45.86
N LEU A 464 -1.56 -8.05 45.33
CA LEU A 464 -2.94 -8.55 45.45
C LEU A 464 -3.35 -8.82 46.89
N LYS A 465 -2.47 -9.41 47.72
CA LYS A 465 -2.75 -9.65 49.14
C LYS A 465 -2.91 -8.34 49.91
N ILE A 466 -2.07 -7.35 49.63
CA ILE A 466 -2.19 -6.00 50.21
C ILE A 466 -3.52 -5.36 49.80
N TRP A 467 -3.86 -5.43 48.52
CA TRP A 467 -5.14 -4.92 48.01
C TRP A 467 -6.32 -5.63 48.69
N ALA A 468 -6.30 -6.96 48.78
CA ALA A 468 -7.35 -7.77 49.39
C ALA A 468 -7.52 -7.41 50.87
N LYS A 469 -6.42 -7.26 51.60
CA LYS A 469 -6.44 -6.84 53.01
C LYS A 469 -7.08 -5.46 53.19
N ASN A 470 -6.72 -4.49 52.34
CA ASN A 470 -7.23 -3.13 52.41
C ASN A 470 -8.73 -3.03 52.06
N ASN A 471 -9.25 -3.98 51.29
CA ASN A 471 -10.66 -4.01 50.87
C ASN A 471 -11.49 -5.06 51.64
N GLY A 472 -10.95 -5.68 52.70
CA GLY A 472 -11.66 -6.68 53.50
C GLY A 472 -11.89 -8.03 52.80
N GLU A 473 -11.12 -8.33 51.76
CA GLU A 473 -11.21 -9.54 50.93
C GLU A 473 -10.06 -10.54 51.19
N SER A 474 -9.43 -10.52 52.36
CA SER A 474 -8.25 -11.37 52.66
C SER A 474 -8.50 -12.87 52.47
N ASP A 475 -9.73 -13.35 52.70
CA ASP A 475 -10.13 -14.76 52.56
C ASP A 475 -10.67 -15.09 51.17
N ASN A 476 -10.48 -14.22 50.18
CA ASN A 476 -11.00 -14.45 48.83
C ASN A 476 -10.27 -15.64 48.18
N VAL A 477 -11.04 -16.68 47.82
CA VAL A 477 -10.55 -17.89 47.13
C VAL A 477 -9.74 -17.56 45.87
N ARG A 478 -10.03 -16.42 45.24
CA ARG A 478 -9.32 -15.94 44.04
C ARG A 478 -7.87 -15.53 44.31
N VAL A 479 -7.50 -15.29 45.57
CA VAL A 479 -6.14 -14.94 46.04
C VAL A 479 -5.49 -16.13 46.73
N MET A 480 -6.25 -16.83 47.58
CA MET A 480 -5.74 -17.91 48.43
C MET A 480 -5.59 -19.24 47.70
N GLY A 481 -6.37 -19.47 46.64
CA GLY A 481 -6.52 -20.79 46.03
C GLY A 481 -7.42 -21.71 46.86
N CYS A 482 -7.64 -22.93 46.34
CA CYS A 482 -8.27 -24.03 47.07
C CYS A 482 -7.28 -24.78 47.96
#